data_AF-A0A6G8CFL9-F1
#
_entry.id   AF-A0A6G8CFL9-F1
#
_cell.length_a   1.000
_cell.length_b   1.000
_cell.length_c   1.000
_cell.angle_alpha   90.00
_cell.angle_beta   90.00
_cell.angle_gamma   90.00
#
_symmetry.space_group_name_H-M   'P 1'
#
loop_
_entity.id
_entity.type
_entity.pdbx_description
1 polymer ?
#
loop_
_entity_poly.entity_id
_entity_poly.type
_entity_poly.pdbx_seq_one_letter_code
_entity_poly.pdbx_strand_id
1 'polypeptide(L)'
;MRKCCFWLICWLLLFLSHLTRAQPAPTAPLVLAESYSAEGFALVHERQAAPLYLDEQDAEVVRVAADALARDIATITGVTPALWGANKPLGAFLYSLAHWASRNLLIS
;
A
#
# COMPACT_ATOMS: atom_id res chain seq x y z
N MET A 1 1.34 -26.92 -42.68
CA MET A 1 2.27 -26.43 -41.63
C MET A 1 1.74 -25.23 -40.83
N ARG A 2 0.87 -24.35 -41.38
CA ARG A 2 0.36 -23.14 -40.69
C ARG A 2 -0.58 -23.39 -39.50
N LYS A 3 -1.29 -24.52 -39.47
CA LYS A 3 -2.27 -24.87 -38.40
C LYS A 3 -1.60 -25.38 -37.11
N CYS A 4 -0.45 -26.07 -37.20
CA CYS A 4 0.30 -26.52 -36.03
C CYS A 4 0.90 -25.36 -35.24
N CYS A 5 1.46 -24.35 -35.93
CA CYS A 5 2.02 -23.17 -35.26
C CYS A 5 0.96 -22.39 -34.49
N PHE A 6 -0.26 -22.27 -35.02
CA PHE A 6 -1.37 -21.61 -34.33
C PHE A 6 -1.78 -22.35 -33.05
N TRP A 7 -1.81 -23.68 -33.10
CA TRP A 7 -2.13 -24.51 -31.93
C TRP A 7 -1.05 -24.44 -30.85
N LEU A 8 0.23 -24.42 -31.24
CA LEU A 8 1.35 -24.23 -30.33
C LEU A 8 1.33 -22.87 -29.63
N ILE A 9 1.01 -21.79 -30.36
CA ILE A 9 0.88 -20.45 -29.78
C ILE A 9 -0.28 -20.40 -28.78
N CYS A 10 -1.43 -21.00 -29.11
CA CYS A 10 -2.57 -21.06 -28.21
C CYS A 10 -2.25 -21.84 -26.92
N TRP A 11 -1.53 -22.96 -27.05
CA TRP A 11 -1.11 -23.77 -25.91
C TRP A 11 -0.07 -23.03 -25.04
N LEU A 12 0.85 -22.30 -25.66
CA LEU A 12 1.84 -21.47 -24.96
C LEU A 12 1.16 -20.33 -24.18
N LEU A 13 0.18 -19.64 -24.78
CA LEU A 13 -0.56 -18.56 -24.11
C LEU A 13 -1.38 -19.06 -22.92
N LEU A 14 -2.00 -20.24 -23.04
CA LEU A 14 -2.69 -20.87 -21.91
C LEU A 14 -1.71 -21.25 -20.80
N PHE A 15 -0.54 -21.80 -21.14
CA PHE A 15 0.48 -22.15 -20.14
C PHE A 15 1.02 -20.93 -19.38
N LEU A 16 1.24 -19.81 -20.08
CA LEU A 16 1.69 -18.55 -19.46
C LEU A 16 0.63 -17.91 -18.57
N SER A 17 -0.66 -18.10 -18.86
CA SER A 17 -1.74 -17.56 -18.02
C SER A 17 -1.82 -18.17 -16.62
N HIS A 18 -1.23 -19.36 -16.40
CA HIS A 18 -1.15 -20.00 -15.08
C HIS A 18 0.00 -19.48 -14.22
N LEU A 19 0.88 -18.63 -14.76
CA LEU A 19 1.98 -18.03 -14.00
C LEU A 19 1.56 -16.77 -13.22
N THR A 20 0.31 -16.32 -13.36
CA THR A 20 -0.25 -15.25 -12.53
C THR A 20 -0.56 -15.78 -11.13
N ARG A 21 0.44 -15.72 -10.25
CA ARG A 21 0.22 -15.97 -8.82
C ARG A 21 -0.62 -14.84 -8.23
N ALA A 22 -1.88 -15.14 -7.90
CA ALA A 22 -2.64 -14.30 -6.99
C ALA A 22 -1.88 -14.18 -5.67
N GLN A 23 -1.79 -12.98 -5.11
CA GLN A 23 -1.19 -12.77 -3.80
C GLN A 23 -2.00 -13.58 -2.76
N PRO A 24 -1.35 -14.40 -1.92
CA PRO A 24 -2.05 -15.16 -0.90
C PRO A 24 -2.80 -14.19 0.03
N ALA A 25 -4.06 -14.50 0.31
CA ALA A 25 -4.86 -13.70 1.23
C ALA A 25 -4.17 -13.66 2.62
N PRO A 26 -4.13 -12.49 3.29
CA PRO A 26 -3.60 -12.40 4.64
C PRO A 26 -4.34 -13.35 5.58
N THR A 27 -3.59 -14.18 6.33
CA THR A 27 -4.15 -15.18 7.26
C THR A 27 -4.69 -14.56 8.55
N ALA A 28 -4.26 -13.34 8.89
CA ALA A 28 -4.71 -12.60 10.06
C ALA A 28 -5.67 -11.47 9.64
N PRO A 29 -6.76 -11.23 10.40
CA PRO A 29 -7.65 -10.12 10.13
C PRO A 29 -6.92 -8.79 10.34
N LEU A 30 -7.21 -7.82 9.47
CA LEU A 30 -6.77 -6.44 9.67
C LEU A 30 -7.55 -5.85 10.84
N VAL A 31 -6.85 -5.47 11.92
CA VAL A 31 -7.45 -4.85 13.10
C VAL A 31 -7.05 -3.37 13.13
N LEU A 32 -8.04 -2.49 13.19
CA LEU A 32 -7.82 -1.08 13.49
C LEU A 32 -7.91 -0.84 15.00
N ALA A 33 -7.02 -0.01 15.51
CA ALA A 33 -7.06 0.50 16.87
C ALA A 33 -7.19 2.02 16.82
N GLU A 34 -8.03 2.59 17.68
CA GLU A 34 -8.18 4.05 17.82
C GLU A 34 -7.01 4.67 18.60
N SER A 35 -6.35 3.87 19.45
CA SER A 35 -5.20 4.27 20.25
C SER A 35 -3.88 3.88 19.58
N TYR A 36 -2.89 4.75 19.70
CA TYR A 36 -1.52 4.45 19.27
C TYR A 36 -0.89 3.31 20.09
N SER A 37 -0.14 2.45 19.41
CA SER A 37 0.75 1.45 20.01
C SER A 37 2.05 1.38 19.20
N ALA A 38 3.18 1.24 19.89
CA ALA A 38 4.48 1.08 19.26
C ALA A 38 4.63 -0.26 18.51
N GLU A 39 3.79 -1.25 18.83
CA GLU A 39 3.77 -2.56 18.17
C GLU A 39 2.91 -2.58 16.89
N GLY A 40 2.14 -1.51 16.65
CA GLY A 40 1.24 -1.37 15.51
C GLY A 40 1.81 -0.49 14.40
N PHE A 41 1.24 -0.60 13.20
CA PHE A 41 1.51 0.36 12.13
C PHE A 41 0.74 1.67 12.39
N ALA A 42 1.46 2.77 12.53
CA ALA A 42 0.87 4.08 12.77
C ALA A 42 0.23 4.63 11.49
N LEU A 43 -1.07 4.41 11.30
CA LEU A 43 -1.84 5.02 10.21
C LEU A 43 -1.94 6.54 10.37
N VAL A 44 -2.28 7.01 11.57
CA VAL A 44 -2.25 8.43 11.94
C VAL A 44 -1.74 8.56 13.36
N HIS A 45 -0.78 9.45 13.59
CA HIS A 45 -0.25 9.76 14.91
C HIS A 45 0.26 11.20 14.97
N GLU A 46 -0.05 11.91 16.06
CA GLU A 46 0.39 13.30 16.30
C GLU A 46 0.34 14.22 15.07
N ARG A 47 -0.85 14.32 14.44
CA ARG A 47 -1.11 15.13 13.24
C ARG A 47 -0.34 14.73 11.98
N GLN A 48 0.27 13.54 11.96
CA GLN A 48 0.89 12.96 10.78
C GLN A 48 0.14 11.70 10.37
N ALA A 49 -0.12 11.56 9.07
CA ALA A 49 -0.70 10.36 8.49
C ALA A 49 0.34 9.63 7.64
N ALA A 50 0.31 8.30 7.68
CA ALA A 50 1.13 7.48 6.81
C ALA A 50 0.80 7.79 5.33
N PRO A 51 1.83 7.93 4.47
CA PRO A 51 1.61 8.17 3.05
C PRO A 51 1.01 6.94 2.39
N LEU A 52 0.13 7.17 1.42
CA LEU A 52 -0.42 6.13 0.55
C LEU A 52 0.46 6.03 -0.70
N TYR A 53 0.96 4.85 -0.98
CA TYR A 53 1.81 4.59 -2.14
C TYR A 53 0.99 4.01 -3.29
N LEU A 54 1.16 4.57 -4.49
CA LEU A 54 0.52 4.09 -5.71
C LEU A 54 1.56 3.83 -6.80
N ASP A 55 1.40 2.74 -7.54
CA ASP A 55 2.14 2.55 -8.79
C ASP A 55 1.44 3.33 -9.91
N GLU A 56 2.20 3.98 -10.77
CA GLU A 56 1.65 4.66 -11.96
C GLU A 56 1.09 3.66 -12.98
N GLN A 57 1.51 2.40 -12.89
CA GLN A 57 1.02 1.30 -13.73
C GLN A 57 -0.28 0.68 -13.20
N ASP A 58 -0.73 1.05 -12.00
CA ASP A 58 -1.98 0.56 -11.45
C ASP A 58 -3.17 1.07 -12.26
N ALA A 59 -4.25 0.28 -12.30
CA ALA A 59 -5.48 0.68 -12.96
C ALA A 59 -6.02 1.99 -12.35
N GLU A 60 -6.65 2.85 -13.17
CA GLU A 60 -7.17 4.14 -12.70
C GLU A 60 -8.12 4.02 -11.50
N VAL A 61 -8.86 2.91 -11.40
CA VAL A 61 -9.73 2.61 -10.26
C VAL A 61 -8.98 2.55 -8.93
N VAL A 62 -7.70 2.17 -8.92
CA VAL A 62 -6.84 2.16 -7.74
C VAL A 62 -6.56 3.58 -7.26
N ARG A 63 -6.30 4.52 -8.19
CA ARG A 63 -6.16 5.95 -7.88
C ARG A 63 -7.42 6.51 -7.25
N VAL A 64 -8.59 6.19 -7.81
CA VAL A 64 -9.88 6.60 -7.26
C VAL A 64 -10.09 6.05 -5.85
N ALA A 65 -9.73 4.78 -5.61
CA ALA A 65 -9.84 4.17 -4.29
C ALA A 65 -8.88 4.82 -3.27
N ALA A 66 -7.65 5.15 -3.68
CA ALA A 66 -6.70 5.84 -2.82
C ALA A 66 -7.14 7.28 -2.49
N ASP A 67 -7.68 8.01 -3.47
CA ASP A 67 -8.25 9.34 -3.26
C ASP A 67 -9.44 9.30 -2.28
N ALA A 68 -10.29 8.27 -2.37
CA ALA A 68 -11.38 8.04 -1.43
C ALA A 68 -10.85 7.75 -0.02
N LEU A 69 -9.90 6.82 0.10
CA LEU A 69 -9.27 6.48 1.38
C LEU A 69 -8.60 7.70 2.04
N ALA A 70 -7.91 8.54 1.26
CA ALA A 70 -7.29 9.76 1.78
C ALA A 70 -8.32 10.74 2.35
N ARG A 71 -9.48 10.88 1.71
CA ARG A 71 -10.60 11.70 2.20
C ARG A 71 -11.22 11.12 3.46
N ASP A 72 -11.35 9.80 3.54
CA ASP A 72 -11.88 9.13 4.72
C ASP A 72 -10.95 9.34 5.93
N ILE A 73 -9.64 9.16 5.74
CA ILE A 73 -8.63 9.44 6.77
C ILE A 73 -8.71 10.90 7.22
N ALA A 74 -8.78 11.86 6.29
CA ALA A 74 -8.90 13.27 6.60
C ALA A 74 -10.20 13.60 7.36
N THR A 75 -11.31 12.96 7.01
CA THR A 75 -12.61 13.16 7.67
C THR A 75 -12.61 12.65 9.10
N ILE A 76 -11.98 11.48 9.34
CA ILE A 76 -11.94 10.86 10.67
C ILE A 76 -10.91 11.54 11.58
N THR A 77 -9.75 11.92 11.02
CA THR A 77 -8.59 12.33 11.84
C THR A 77 -8.22 13.80 11.71
N GLY A 78 -8.79 14.52 10.73
CA GLY A 78 -8.39 15.89 10.40
C GLY A 78 -7.04 16.01 9.68
N VAL A 79 -6.40 14.89 9.34
CA VAL A 79 -5.07 14.84 8.71
C VAL A 79 -5.17 14.20 7.33
N THR A 80 -4.65 14.88 6.31
CA THR A 80 -4.62 14.33 4.95
C THR A 80 -3.32 13.55 4.72
N PRO A 81 -3.38 12.26 4.36
CA PRO A 81 -2.19 11.50 3.98
C PRO A 81 -1.65 11.98 2.64
N ALA A 82 -0.33 11.91 2.48
CA ALA A 82 0.30 12.22 1.19
C ALA A 82 0.18 11.03 0.23
N LEU A 83 -0.09 11.29 -1.04
CA LEU A 83 -0.07 10.29 -2.12
C LEU A 83 1.32 10.29 -2.77
N TRP A 84 2.04 9.18 -2.68
CA TRP A 84 3.39 9.03 -3.20
C TRP A 84 3.44 7.96 -4.30
N GLY A 85 4.32 8.15 -5.28
CA GLY A 85 4.65 7.10 -6.24
C GLY A 85 5.35 5.93 -5.54
N ALA A 86 5.09 4.70 -5.98
CA ALA A 86 5.67 3.47 -5.43
C ALA A 86 7.21 3.46 -5.44
N ASN A 87 7.84 4.26 -6.30
CA ASN A 87 9.29 4.44 -6.40
C ASN A 87 9.90 5.31 -5.29
N LYS A 88 9.08 6.00 -4.49
CA LYS A 88 9.59 6.90 -3.45
C LYS A 88 10.10 6.08 -2.26
N PRO A 89 11.31 6.37 -1.73
CA PRO A 89 11.89 5.56 -0.67
C PRO A 89 11.06 5.61 0.61
N LEU A 90 10.73 4.43 1.15
CA LEU A 90 10.04 4.26 2.44
C LEU A 90 10.80 4.91 3.62
N GLY A 91 12.12 5.02 3.48
CA GLY A 91 12.99 5.67 4.46
C GLY A 91 12.60 7.11 4.79
N ALA A 92 11.93 7.84 3.90
CA ALA A 92 11.48 9.20 4.20
C ALA A 92 10.37 9.24 5.26
N PHE A 93 9.43 8.30 5.21
CA PHE A 93 8.38 8.16 6.23
C PHE A 93 8.93 7.56 7.52
N LEU A 94 9.74 6.49 7.41
CA LEU A 94 10.32 5.83 8.58
C LEU A 94 11.29 6.74 9.34
N TYR A 95 12.04 7.61 8.65
CA TYR A 95 12.88 8.61 9.29
C TYR A 95 12.04 9.63 10.07
N SER A 96 10.92 10.10 9.52
CA SER A 96 9.99 11.00 10.22
C SER A 96 9.44 10.35 11.50
N LEU A 97 9.00 9.09 11.38
CA LEU A 97 8.43 8.33 12.48
C LEU A 97 9.47 8.00 13.57
N ALA A 98 10.66 7.54 13.18
CA ALA A 98 11.74 7.18 14.09
C ALA A 98 12.32 8.41 14.81
N HIS A 99 12.50 9.53 14.10
CA HIS A 99 12.92 10.79 14.71
C HIS A 99 11.89 11.24 15.77
N TRP A 100 10.60 11.12 15.49
CA TRP A 100 9.56 11.43 16.46
C TRP A 100 9.63 10.52 17.69
N ALA A 101 9.68 9.19 17.49
CA ALA A 101 9.73 8.23 18.60
C ALA A 101 10.93 8.48 19.52
N SER A 102 12.08 8.81 18.93
CA SER A 102 13.30 9.18 19.67
C SER A 102 13.18 10.48 20.46
N ARG A 103 12.36 11.45 20.04
CA ARG A 103 12.17 12.71 20.79
C ARG A 103 11.28 12.53 22.01
N ASN A 104 10.24 11.70 21.90
CA ASN A 104 9.27 11.53 22.98
C ASN A 104 9.68 10.47 24.03
N LEU A 105 10.57 9.53 23.68
CA LEU A 105 11.17 8.59 24.64
C LEU A 105 12.21 9.25 25.57
N LEU A 106 12.72 10.44 25.25
CA LEU A 106 13.68 11.19 26.08
C LEU A 106 13.02 12.09 27.14
N ILE A 107 11.69 12.08 27.22
CA ILE A 107 10.89 12.95 28.12
C ILE A 107 10.18 12.12 29.21
N SER A 108 10.40 10.80 29.26
CA SER A 108 9.85 9.92 30.30
C SER A 108 10.84 9.57 31.40
#